data_AF-A0A1C6GBY4-F1
#
_entry.id   AF-A0A1C6GBY4-F1
#
_cell.length_a   1.000
_cell.length_b   1.000
_cell.length_c   1.000
_cell.angle_alpha   90.00
_cell.angle_beta   90.00
_cell.angle_gamma   90.00
#
_symmetry.space_group_name_H-M   'P 1'
#
loop_
_entity.id
_entity.type
_entity.pdbx_description
1 polymer ?
#
loop_
_entity_poly.entity_id
_entity_poly.type
_entity_poly.pdbx_seq_one_letter_code
_entity_poly.pdbx_strand_id
1 'polypeptide(L)'
;MDISWTWLGIVVLALIIFACASGFRRGFVKEIVSAFFMIISFLLVWVINPYVNTFVREYTPVYNIVQSNCQELVMEQTGSQKALDKEEQTQIMEKMELPDILKTSLMENNTAETYRYLAVSTFAEYIADSLAVMIVNGISFLLSFIISAIVIRLLSYILNVLTNLPVIKGVNKIAGGVVGGAKCIIFIWIGFLILTLLCDTTIGKQGMALVEQDTVLNFLYNQNIFVKVFMSVFYGN
;
A
#
# COMPACT_ATOMS: atom_id res chain seq x y z
N MET A 1 -14.94 0.29 30.20
CA MET A 1 -13.92 0.63 29.18
C MET A 1 -13.73 2.12 29.26
N ASP A 2 -12.60 2.57 29.80
CA ASP A 2 -12.22 3.97 29.72
C ASP A 2 -11.99 4.31 28.26
N ILE A 3 -12.69 5.32 27.75
CA ILE A 3 -12.58 5.71 26.35
C ILE A 3 -11.26 6.46 26.17
N SER A 4 -10.25 5.76 25.66
CA SER A 4 -8.97 6.33 25.28
C SER A 4 -9.03 6.84 23.83
N TRP A 5 -8.66 8.11 23.65
CA TRP A 5 -8.59 8.78 22.35
C TRP A 5 -7.15 9.19 22.07
N THR A 6 -6.67 8.82 20.89
CA THR A 6 -5.40 9.27 20.31
C THR A 6 -5.67 10.33 19.26
N TRP A 7 -4.65 11.12 18.94
CA TRP A 7 -4.73 12.08 17.83
C TRP A 7 -5.07 11.38 16.50
N LEU A 8 -4.57 10.15 16.29
CA LEU A 8 -4.83 9.36 15.08
C LEU A 8 -6.29 8.90 15.01
N GLY A 9 -6.87 8.44 16.13
CA GLY A 9 -8.28 8.07 16.19
C GLY A 9 -9.21 9.24 15.89
N ILE A 10 -8.88 10.44 16.40
CA ILE A 10 -9.63 11.67 16.09
C ILE A 10 -9.54 12.00 14.59
N VAL A 11 -8.36 11.91 13.99
CA VAL A 11 -8.16 12.13 12.54
C VAL A 11 -8.98 11.13 11.72
N VAL A 12 -8.93 9.85 12.07
CA VAL A 12 -9.70 8.80 11.37
C VAL A 12 -11.21 9.05 11.49
N LEU A 13 -11.70 9.40 12.68
CA LEU A 13 -13.11 9.74 12.88
C LEU A 13 -13.51 10.97 12.04
N ALA A 14 -12.68 12.00 12.01
CA ALA A 14 -12.90 13.19 11.20
C ALA A 14 -12.93 12.86 9.69
N LEU A 15 -12.07 11.96 9.22
CA LEU A 15 -12.06 11.48 7.83
C LEU A 15 -13.34 10.73 7.48
N ILE A 16 -13.84 9.86 8.38
CA ILE A 16 -15.11 9.14 8.19
C ILE A 16 -16.28 10.14 8.12
N ILE A 17 -16.34 11.11 9.03
CA ILE A 17 -17.39 12.15 9.04
C ILE A 17 -17.32 12.98 7.75
N PHE A 18 -16.11 13.38 7.34
CA PHE A 18 -15.90 14.12 6.10
C PHE A 18 -16.35 13.31 4.88
N ALA A 19 -16.03 12.01 4.83
CA ALA A 19 -16.44 11.12 3.76
C ALA A 19 -17.96 10.96 3.70
N CYS A 20 -18.62 10.78 4.85
CA CYS A 20 -20.09 10.77 4.96
C CYS A 20 -20.70 12.10 4.48
N ALA A 21 -20.14 13.24 4.90
CA ALA A 21 -20.64 14.56 4.51
C ALA A 21 -20.42 14.87 3.02
N SER A 22 -19.30 14.42 2.46
CA SER A 22 -18.99 14.50 1.03
C SER A 22 -19.94 13.64 0.22
N GLY A 23 -20.15 12.38 0.64
CA GLY A 23 -21.08 11.46 0.01
C GLY A 23 -22.53 11.94 0.09
N PHE A 24 -22.93 12.54 1.22
CA PHE A 24 -24.27 13.12 1.38
C PHE A 24 -24.50 14.30 0.42
N ARG A 25 -23.50 15.16 0.23
CA ARG A 25 -23.57 16.29 -0.71
C ARG A 25 -23.65 15.83 -2.16
N ARG A 26 -22.93 14.77 -2.53
CA ARG A 26 -22.88 14.24 -3.91
C ARG A 26 -24.07 13.35 -4.25
N GLY A 27 -24.56 12.60 -3.27
CA GLY A 27 -25.66 11.65 -3.44
C GLY A 27 -25.22 10.26 -3.92
N PHE A 28 -26.07 9.27 -3.66
CA PHE A 28 -25.82 7.84 -3.87
C PHE A 28 -25.33 7.48 -5.26
N VAL A 29 -26.04 7.94 -6.30
CA VAL A 29 -25.68 7.60 -7.70
C VAL A 29 -24.26 8.04 -8.02
N LYS A 30 -23.89 9.28 -7.67
CA LYS A 30 -22.55 9.82 -7.92
C LYS A 30 -21.49 9.11 -7.08
N GLU A 31 -21.82 8.70 -5.87
CA GLU A 31 -20.91 7.97 -5.00
C GLU A 31 -20.65 6.53 -5.48
N ILE A 32 -21.68 5.80 -5.96
CA ILE A 32 -21.49 4.49 -6.58
C ILE A 32 -20.66 4.60 -7.85
N VAL A 33 -20.98 5.57 -8.72
CA VAL A 33 -20.21 5.81 -9.94
C VAL A 33 -18.75 6.11 -9.60
N SER A 34 -18.49 6.95 -8.59
CA SER A 34 -17.14 7.21 -8.10
C SER A 34 -16.45 5.97 -7.52
N ALA A 35 -17.19 5.06 -6.86
CA ALA A 35 -16.64 3.81 -6.34
C ALA A 35 -16.22 2.88 -7.48
N PHE A 36 -17.08 2.74 -8.48
CA PHE A 36 -16.82 1.95 -9.68
C PHE A 36 -15.59 2.47 -10.44
N PHE A 37 -15.52 3.79 -10.61
CA PHE A 37 -14.38 4.44 -11.25
C PHE A 37 -13.06 4.28 -10.47
N MET A 38 -13.11 4.23 -9.14
CA MET A 38 -11.94 3.92 -8.32
C MET A 38 -11.46 2.49 -8.53
N ILE A 39 -12.36 1.51 -8.68
CA ILE A 39 -11.98 0.13 -9.03
C ILE A 39 -11.32 0.12 -10.41
N ILE A 40 -11.89 0.84 -11.38
CA ILE A 40 -11.28 0.97 -12.71
C ILE A 40 -9.90 1.63 -12.63
N SER A 41 -9.69 2.63 -11.76
CA SER A 41 -8.36 3.26 -11.63
C SER A 41 -7.31 2.26 -11.16
N PHE A 42 -7.65 1.30 -10.29
CA PHE A 42 -6.76 0.21 -9.93
C PHE A 42 -6.44 -0.71 -11.12
N LEU A 43 -7.44 -1.05 -11.94
CA LEU A 43 -7.22 -1.85 -13.15
C LEU A 43 -6.32 -1.11 -14.15
N LEU A 44 -6.50 0.20 -14.31
CA LEU A 44 -5.66 1.02 -15.17
C LEU A 44 -4.20 1.09 -14.70
N VAL A 45 -3.91 0.87 -13.41
CA VAL A 45 -2.52 0.79 -12.94
C VAL A 45 -1.74 -0.29 -13.70
N TRP A 46 -2.35 -1.42 -14.02
CA TRP A 46 -1.64 -2.47 -14.77
C TRP A 46 -1.19 -2.02 -16.15
N VAL A 47 -1.95 -1.12 -16.78
CA VAL A 47 -1.62 -0.55 -18.09
C VAL A 47 -0.60 0.58 -17.95
N ILE A 48 -0.75 1.46 -16.97
CA ILE A 48 0.07 2.67 -16.81
C ILE A 48 1.43 2.36 -16.17
N ASN A 49 1.47 1.43 -15.21
CA ASN A 49 2.66 1.12 -14.42
C ASN A 49 3.90 0.72 -15.22
N PRO A 50 3.86 -0.12 -16.27
CA PRO A 50 5.07 -0.40 -17.05
C PRO A 50 5.72 0.87 -17.60
N TYR A 51 4.92 1.81 -18.14
CA TYR A 51 5.44 3.06 -18.69
C TYR A 51 6.00 3.98 -17.60
N VAL A 52 5.29 4.10 -16.47
CA VAL A 52 5.77 4.91 -15.34
C VAL A 52 7.02 4.30 -14.72
N ASN A 53 7.11 2.98 -14.63
CA ASN A 53 8.27 2.29 -14.10
C ASN A 53 9.52 2.52 -14.96
N THR A 54 9.39 2.37 -16.28
CA THR A 54 10.44 2.73 -17.23
C THR A 54 10.81 4.21 -17.10
N PHE A 55 9.81 5.11 -17.01
CA PHE A 55 10.07 6.54 -16.85
C PHE A 55 10.88 6.86 -15.60
N VAL A 56 10.46 6.32 -14.44
CA VAL A 56 11.14 6.53 -13.16
C VAL A 56 12.56 5.95 -13.17
N ARG A 57 12.76 4.77 -13.77
CA ARG A 57 14.07 4.10 -13.81
C ARG A 57 15.05 4.76 -14.77
N GLU A 58 14.61 5.14 -15.96
CA GLU A 58 15.50 5.56 -17.05
C GLU A 58 15.65 7.09 -17.14
N TYR A 59 14.62 7.84 -16.76
CA TYR A 59 14.57 9.30 -16.98
C TYR A 59 14.63 10.12 -15.69
N THR A 60 14.67 9.46 -14.52
CA THR A 60 14.78 10.15 -13.23
C THR A 60 15.91 9.56 -12.37
N PRO A 61 16.53 10.34 -11.47
CA PRO A 61 17.60 9.84 -10.60
C PRO A 61 17.11 8.93 -9.47
N VAL A 62 15.80 8.66 -9.38
CA VAL A 62 15.20 7.94 -8.25
C VAL A 62 15.80 6.55 -8.09
N TYR A 63 16.00 5.80 -9.19
CA TYR A 63 16.58 4.46 -9.10
C TYR A 63 17.99 4.51 -8.50
N ASN A 64 18.86 5.39 -9.00
CA ASN A 64 20.24 5.50 -8.54
C ASN A 64 20.32 5.91 -7.06
N ILE A 65 19.47 6.84 -6.63
CA ILE A 65 19.41 7.28 -5.22
C ILE A 65 18.94 6.13 -4.33
N VAL A 66 17.87 5.43 -4.71
CA VAL A 66 17.38 4.31 -3.92
C VAL A 66 18.40 3.18 -3.87
N GLN A 67 19.02 2.85 -5.01
CA GLN A 67 20.05 1.82 -5.11
C GLN A 67 21.25 2.13 -4.21
N SER A 68 21.78 3.36 -4.23
CA SER A 68 22.93 3.71 -3.39
C SER A 68 22.61 3.58 -1.90
N ASN A 69 21.41 3.99 -1.48
CA ASN A 69 20.97 3.81 -0.09
C ASN A 69 20.80 2.33 0.27
N CYS A 70 20.23 1.51 -0.62
CA CYS A 70 20.12 0.07 -0.39
C CYS A 70 21.51 -0.60 -0.32
N GLN A 71 22.46 -0.19 -1.15
CA GLN A 71 23.83 -0.68 -1.09
C GLN A 71 24.52 -0.32 0.22
N GLU A 72 24.39 0.93 0.68
CA GLU A 72 24.94 1.38 1.96
C GLU A 72 24.36 0.58 3.14
N LEU A 73 23.03 0.42 3.19
CA LEU A 73 22.35 -0.37 4.21
C LEU A 73 22.79 -1.83 4.23
N VAL A 74 22.91 -2.46 3.06
CA VAL A 74 23.36 -3.86 2.96
C VAL A 74 24.82 -3.97 3.38
N MET A 75 25.70 -3.07 2.92
CA MET A 75 27.12 -3.09 3.28
C MET A 75 27.35 -2.92 4.80
N GLU A 76 26.56 -2.07 5.46
CA GLU A 76 26.60 -1.88 6.91
C GLU A 76 26.25 -3.19 7.66
N GLN A 77 25.26 -3.94 7.16
CA GLN A 77 24.77 -5.15 7.82
C GLN A 77 25.58 -6.42 7.47
N THR A 78 26.17 -6.49 6.27
CA THR A 78 26.88 -7.70 5.80
C THR A 78 28.40 -7.60 5.84
N GLY A 79 28.96 -6.41 6.06
CA GLY A 79 30.41 -6.21 6.25
C GLY A 79 31.28 -6.83 5.16
N SER A 80 31.18 -6.37 3.91
CA SER A 80 32.00 -6.83 2.75
C SER A 80 32.07 -8.35 2.52
N GLN A 81 31.27 -9.18 3.20
CA GLN A 81 31.32 -10.63 3.08
C GLN A 81 30.85 -11.05 1.69
N LYS A 82 31.71 -11.74 0.95
CA LYS A 82 31.32 -12.50 -0.24
C LYS A 82 30.79 -13.84 0.23
N ALA A 83 29.48 -13.97 0.45
CA ALA A 83 28.88 -15.26 0.72
C ALA A 83 28.96 -16.17 -0.51
N LEU A 84 29.67 -17.28 -0.38
CA LEU A 84 30.00 -18.18 -1.49
C LEU A 84 29.03 -19.36 -1.59
N ASP A 85 28.47 -19.81 -0.46
CA ASP A 85 27.51 -20.91 -0.40
C ASP A 85 26.16 -20.52 0.22
N LYS A 86 25.17 -21.40 0.09
CA LYS A 86 23.79 -21.16 0.55
C LYS A 86 23.67 -21.03 2.07
N GLU A 87 24.57 -21.64 2.82
CA GLU A 87 24.52 -21.64 4.28
C GLU A 87 25.01 -20.28 4.80
N GLU A 88 26.10 -19.76 4.25
CA GLU A 88 26.57 -18.39 4.50
C GLU A 88 25.52 -17.34 4.09
N GLN A 89 24.87 -17.51 2.94
CA GLN A 89 23.79 -16.62 2.48
C GLN A 89 22.61 -16.59 3.46
N THR A 90 22.23 -17.74 4.00
CA THR A 90 21.14 -17.86 4.97
C THR A 90 21.50 -17.15 6.28
N GLN A 91 22.72 -17.35 6.80
CA GLN A 91 23.20 -16.68 8.01
C GLN A 91 23.25 -15.15 7.86
N ILE A 92 23.65 -14.65 6.69
CA ILE A 92 23.62 -13.22 6.41
C ILE A 92 22.17 -12.70 6.35
N MET A 93 21.26 -13.44 5.70
CA MET A 93 19.83 -13.11 5.62
C MET A 93 19.16 -13.06 7.00
N GLU A 94 19.48 -14.00 7.89
CA GLU A 94 18.95 -14.02 9.26
C GLU A 94 19.34 -12.78 10.05
N LYS A 95 20.60 -12.34 9.93
CA LYS A 95 21.15 -11.17 10.63
C LYS A 95 20.63 -9.83 10.13
N MET A 96 20.09 -9.77 8.91
CA MET A 96 19.56 -8.53 8.37
C MET A 96 18.32 -8.06 9.14
N GLU A 97 18.22 -6.76 9.36
CA GLU A 97 17.05 -6.12 9.99
C GLU A 97 15.92 -5.90 8.98
N LEU A 98 15.54 -6.97 8.27
CA LEU A 98 14.46 -6.99 7.29
C LEU A 98 13.26 -7.78 7.82
N PRO A 99 12.02 -7.43 7.43
CA PRO A 99 10.85 -8.26 7.67
C PRO A 99 11.00 -9.65 7.02
N ASP A 100 10.51 -10.70 7.68
CA ASP A 100 10.64 -12.09 7.20
C ASP A 100 10.03 -12.32 5.82
N ILE A 101 8.98 -11.57 5.46
CA ILE A 101 8.38 -11.63 4.12
C ILE A 101 9.36 -11.19 3.04
N LEU A 102 10.20 -10.18 3.32
CA LEU A 102 11.24 -9.74 2.39
C LEU A 102 12.38 -10.74 2.35
N LYS A 103 12.79 -11.27 3.51
CA LYS A 103 13.84 -12.30 3.59
C LYS A 103 13.47 -13.53 2.77
N THR A 104 12.23 -14.01 2.93
CA THR A 104 11.70 -15.17 2.20
C THR A 104 11.65 -14.88 0.71
N SER A 105 11.10 -13.73 0.31
CA SER A 105 11.02 -13.34 -1.10
C SER A 105 12.42 -13.24 -1.74
N LEU A 106 13.40 -12.65 -1.05
CA LEU A 106 14.78 -12.58 -1.52
C LEU A 106 15.41 -13.98 -1.64
N MET A 107 15.19 -14.86 -0.67
CA MET A 107 15.73 -16.22 -0.74
C MET A 107 15.11 -17.05 -1.87
N GLU A 108 13.80 -16.93 -2.10
CA GLU A 108 13.09 -17.61 -3.20
C GLU A 108 13.49 -17.07 -4.58
N ASN A 109 13.77 -15.77 -4.68
CA ASN A 109 14.13 -15.12 -5.94
C ASN A 109 15.66 -15.02 -6.15
N ASN A 110 16.48 -15.62 -5.29
CA ASN A 110 17.93 -15.74 -5.43
C ASN A 110 18.29 -16.80 -6.49
N THR A 111 18.06 -16.45 -7.76
CA THR A 111 18.26 -17.33 -8.91
C THR A 111 19.22 -16.72 -9.93
N ALA A 112 19.85 -17.56 -10.77
CA ALA A 112 20.74 -17.10 -11.83
C ALA A 112 20.05 -16.14 -12.83
N GLU A 113 18.74 -16.31 -13.05
CA GLU A 113 17.97 -15.41 -13.91
C GLU A 113 17.87 -14.01 -13.31
N THR A 114 17.60 -13.92 -12.00
CA THR A 114 17.53 -12.63 -11.30
C THR A 114 18.88 -11.91 -11.30
N TYR A 115 19.99 -12.63 -11.11
CA TYR A 115 21.34 -12.04 -11.16
C TYR A 115 21.64 -11.46 -12.55
N ARG A 116 21.25 -12.18 -13.61
CA ARG A 116 21.39 -11.71 -14.99
C ARG A 116 20.52 -10.49 -15.27
N TYR A 117 19.29 -10.47 -14.76
CA TYR A 117 18.36 -9.34 -14.91
C TYR A 117 18.88 -8.08 -14.22
N LEU A 118 19.41 -8.22 -13.00
CA LEU A 118 19.97 -7.11 -12.22
C LEU A 118 21.39 -6.72 -12.65
N ALA A 119 22.06 -7.52 -13.48
CA ALA A 119 23.46 -7.36 -13.86
C ALA A 119 24.43 -7.33 -12.65
N VAL A 120 24.18 -8.20 -11.67
CA VAL A 120 24.94 -8.32 -10.41
C VAL A 120 25.66 -9.66 -10.30
N SER A 121 26.69 -9.71 -9.47
CA SER A 121 27.59 -10.88 -9.36
C SER A 121 27.75 -11.40 -7.94
N THR A 122 27.40 -10.60 -6.93
CA THR A 122 27.52 -10.99 -5.52
C THR A 122 26.17 -11.02 -4.81
N PHE A 123 26.07 -11.77 -3.72
CA PHE A 123 24.85 -11.85 -2.92
C PHE A 123 24.45 -10.48 -2.33
N ALA A 124 25.43 -9.68 -1.89
CA ALA A 124 25.19 -8.34 -1.37
C ALA A 124 24.63 -7.38 -2.45
N GLU A 125 25.23 -7.38 -3.65
CA GLU A 125 24.69 -6.63 -4.80
C GLU A 125 23.28 -7.11 -5.16
N TYR A 126 23.05 -8.42 -5.18
CA TYR A 126 21.74 -9.02 -5.42
C TYR A 126 20.67 -8.50 -4.44
N ILE A 127 20.96 -8.48 -3.14
CA ILE A 127 20.01 -7.99 -2.14
C ILE A 127 19.76 -6.49 -2.35
N ALA A 128 20.82 -5.69 -2.49
CA ALA A 128 20.72 -4.25 -2.63
C ALA A 128 19.90 -3.85 -3.88
N ASP A 129 20.21 -4.43 -5.04
CA ASP A 129 19.50 -4.13 -6.28
C ASP A 129 18.08 -4.71 -6.29
N SER A 130 17.84 -5.88 -5.66
CA SER A 130 16.48 -6.41 -5.50
C SER A 130 15.60 -5.51 -4.65
N LEU A 131 16.13 -5.01 -3.53
CA LEU A 131 15.44 -4.04 -2.67
C LEU A 131 15.18 -2.73 -3.41
N ALA A 132 16.15 -2.22 -4.17
CA ALA A 132 15.98 -1.02 -4.97
C ALA A 132 14.89 -1.18 -6.03
N VAL A 133 14.89 -2.32 -6.74
CA VAL A 133 13.83 -2.70 -7.69
C VAL A 133 12.46 -2.71 -7.02
N MET A 134 12.35 -3.31 -5.83
CA MET A 134 11.09 -3.40 -5.10
C MET A 134 10.57 -2.01 -4.69
N ILE A 135 11.44 -1.16 -4.14
CA ILE A 135 11.09 0.21 -3.73
C ILE A 135 10.66 1.05 -4.95
N VAL A 136 11.43 1.01 -6.04
CA VAL A 136 11.12 1.77 -7.26
C VAL A 136 9.82 1.28 -7.92
N ASN A 137 9.55 -0.03 -7.89
CA ASN A 137 8.28 -0.58 -8.33
C ASN A 137 7.12 -0.08 -7.45
N GLY A 138 7.32 -0.01 -6.13
CA GLY A 138 6.35 0.59 -5.20
C GLY A 138 6.07 2.06 -5.50
N ILE A 139 7.11 2.87 -5.72
CA ILE A 139 6.98 4.29 -6.11
C ILE A 139 6.22 4.41 -7.43
N SER A 140 6.59 3.60 -8.44
CA SER A 140 5.96 3.61 -9.76
C SER A 140 4.49 3.22 -9.70
N PHE A 141 4.14 2.24 -8.87
CA PHE A 141 2.76 1.83 -8.63
C PHE A 141 1.94 2.98 -8.04
N LEU A 142 2.46 3.68 -7.04
CA LEU A 142 1.79 4.83 -6.42
C LEU A 142 1.58 5.98 -7.42
N LEU A 143 2.62 6.32 -8.20
CA LEU A 143 2.52 7.34 -9.25
C LEU A 143 1.49 6.95 -10.32
N SER A 144 1.51 5.69 -10.75
CA SER A 144 0.56 5.14 -11.73
C SER A 144 -0.86 5.18 -11.20
N PHE A 145 -1.06 4.87 -9.92
CA PHE A 145 -2.37 4.98 -9.28
C PHE A 145 -2.87 6.43 -9.27
N ILE A 146 -2.00 7.40 -8.95
CA ILE A 146 -2.34 8.82 -9.00
C ILE A 146 -2.73 9.23 -10.42
N ILE A 147 -1.95 8.84 -11.44
CA ILE A 147 -2.24 9.13 -12.85
C ILE A 147 -3.56 8.48 -13.28
N SER A 148 -3.76 7.19 -12.99
CA SER A 148 -5.03 6.48 -13.24
C SER A 148 -6.21 7.20 -12.62
N ALA A 149 -6.09 7.61 -11.36
CA ALA A 149 -7.13 8.34 -10.65
C ALA A 149 -7.44 9.68 -11.32
N ILE A 150 -6.42 10.42 -11.77
CA ILE A 150 -6.59 11.69 -12.51
C ILE A 150 -7.32 11.45 -13.84
N VAL A 151 -6.87 10.49 -14.65
CA VAL A 151 -7.49 10.14 -15.93
C VAL A 151 -8.97 9.82 -15.74
N ILE A 152 -9.28 8.98 -14.76
CA ILE A 152 -10.64 8.58 -14.44
C ILE A 152 -11.49 9.76 -13.98
N ARG A 153 -10.92 10.69 -13.22
CA ARG A 153 -11.61 11.90 -12.78
C ARG A 153 -11.94 12.82 -13.94
N LEU A 154 -11.02 12.97 -14.90
CA LEU A 154 -11.22 13.73 -16.13
C LEU A 154 -12.32 13.10 -16.99
N LEU A 155 -12.29 11.78 -17.18
CA LEU A 155 -13.35 11.05 -17.89
C LEU A 155 -14.71 11.24 -17.19
N SER A 156 -14.74 11.13 -15.86
CA SER A 156 -15.96 11.36 -15.07
C SER A 156 -16.49 12.78 -15.21
N TYR A 157 -15.61 13.78 -15.32
CA TYR A 157 -16.01 15.17 -15.55
C TYR A 157 -16.64 15.34 -16.93
N ILE A 158 -16.02 14.79 -17.98
CA ILE A 158 -16.57 14.81 -19.34
C ILE A 158 -17.94 14.11 -19.39
N LEU A 159 -18.08 12.94 -18.74
CA LEU A 159 -19.35 12.23 -18.69
C LEU A 159 -20.43 13.00 -17.92
N ASN A 160 -20.08 13.67 -16.82
CA ASN A 160 -21.03 14.51 -16.07
C ASN A 160 -21.43 15.78 -16.83
N VAL A 161 -20.54 16.36 -17.64
CA VAL A 161 -20.89 17.48 -18.54
C VAL A 161 -21.94 17.03 -19.57
N LEU A 162 -21.87 15.77 -20.01
CA LEU A 162 -22.81 15.18 -20.97
C LEU A 162 -24.09 14.63 -20.32
N THR A 163 -24.09 14.35 -19.02
CA THR A 163 -25.22 13.75 -18.30
C THR A 163 -25.59 14.57 -17.07
N ASN A 164 -26.55 15.47 -17.22
CA ASN A 164 -27.24 16.12 -16.10
C ASN A 164 -28.12 15.08 -15.40
N LEU A 165 -27.55 14.16 -14.62
CA LEU A 165 -28.34 13.25 -13.79
C LEU A 165 -29.04 14.09 -12.70
N PRO A 166 -30.38 14.22 -12.71
CA PRO A 166 -31.10 14.97 -11.69
C PRO A 166 -31.10 14.15 -10.41
N VAL A 167 -30.26 14.54 -9.45
CA VAL A 167 -30.06 13.79 -8.22
C VAL A 167 -30.69 14.54 -7.04
N ILE A 168 -32.02 14.42 -6.84
CA ILE A 168 -32.70 14.90 -5.62
C ILE A 168 -33.94 14.06 -5.27
N LYS A 169 -33.82 13.20 -4.25
CA LYS A 169 -34.84 12.86 -3.22
C LYS A 169 -34.05 12.50 -1.96
N GLY A 170 -34.42 12.95 -0.76
CA GLY A 170 -33.58 12.89 0.46
C GLY A 170 -32.89 11.53 0.72
N VAL A 171 -33.56 10.43 0.39
CA VAL A 171 -33.01 9.06 0.42
C VAL A 171 -31.69 8.92 -0.33
N ASN A 172 -31.58 9.51 -1.53
CA ASN A 172 -30.36 9.48 -2.31
C ASN A 172 -29.19 10.20 -1.61
N LYS A 173 -29.45 11.29 -0.86
CA LYS A 173 -28.40 11.98 -0.11
C LYS A 173 -27.94 11.10 1.07
N ILE A 174 -28.88 10.55 1.84
CA ILE A 174 -28.56 9.66 2.98
C ILE A 174 -27.77 8.45 2.50
N ALA A 175 -28.24 7.76 1.46
CA ALA A 175 -27.55 6.61 0.88
C ALA A 175 -26.17 6.99 0.31
N GLY A 176 -26.03 8.21 -0.25
CA GLY A 176 -24.72 8.75 -0.65
C GLY A 176 -23.77 8.92 0.53
N GLY A 177 -24.26 9.41 1.67
CA GLY A 177 -23.46 9.52 2.89
C GLY A 177 -22.99 8.16 3.40
N VAL A 178 -23.88 7.16 3.43
CA VAL A 178 -23.55 5.78 3.81
C VAL A 178 -22.48 5.19 2.89
N VAL A 179 -22.65 5.31 1.56
CA VAL A 179 -21.66 4.80 0.59
C VAL A 179 -20.32 5.53 0.71
N GLY A 180 -20.33 6.84 0.95
CA GLY A 180 -19.13 7.63 1.20
C GLY A 180 -18.36 7.14 2.44
N GLY A 181 -19.06 6.94 3.56
CA GLY A 181 -18.50 6.39 4.79
C GLY A 181 -17.96 4.97 4.61
N ALA A 182 -18.74 4.08 3.98
CA ALA A 182 -18.34 2.70 3.71
C ALA A 182 -17.05 2.63 2.88
N LYS A 183 -16.92 3.45 1.83
CA LYS A 183 -15.67 3.56 1.05
C LYS A 183 -14.48 3.97 1.91
N CYS A 184 -14.65 4.97 2.78
CA CYS A 184 -13.59 5.41 3.67
C CYS A 184 -13.18 4.30 4.65
N ILE A 185 -14.14 3.57 5.22
CA ILE A 185 -13.87 2.43 6.11
C ILE A 185 -13.09 1.34 5.37
N ILE A 186 -13.46 1.00 4.13
CA ILE A 186 -12.72 0.02 3.31
C ILE A 186 -11.25 0.46 3.13
N PHE A 187 -10.99 1.73 2.85
CA PHE A 187 -9.62 2.24 2.74
C PHE A 187 -8.84 2.14 4.06
N ILE A 188 -9.47 2.52 5.18
CA ILE A 188 -8.86 2.40 6.51
C ILE A 188 -8.52 0.94 6.80
N TRP A 189 -9.42 0.01 6.47
CA TRP A 189 -9.20 -1.42 6.66
C TRP A 189 -8.07 -1.98 5.80
N ILE A 190 -7.88 -1.48 4.58
CA ILE A 190 -6.70 -1.81 3.76
C ILE A 190 -5.43 -1.30 4.45
N GLY A 191 -5.44 -0.07 4.98
CA GLY A 191 -4.33 0.48 5.77
C GLY A 191 -3.99 -0.37 6.99
N PHE A 192 -4.99 -0.84 7.72
CA PHE A 192 -4.80 -1.77 8.83
C PHE A 192 -4.27 -3.13 8.38
N LEU A 193 -4.72 -3.68 7.25
CA LEU A 193 -4.16 -4.91 6.72
C LEU A 193 -2.67 -4.75 6.42
N ILE A 194 -2.28 -3.64 5.79
CA ILE A 194 -0.86 -3.33 5.55
C ILE A 194 -0.12 -3.23 6.89
N LEU A 195 -0.70 -2.58 7.89
CA LEU A 195 -0.10 -2.45 9.21
C LEU A 195 0.07 -3.82 9.90
N THR A 196 -0.91 -4.72 9.78
CA THR A 196 -0.83 -6.10 10.26
C THR A 196 0.28 -6.87 9.55
N LEU A 197 0.43 -6.72 8.23
CA LEU A 197 1.51 -7.36 7.47
C LEU A 197 2.90 -6.86 7.86
N LEU A 198 2.99 -5.63 8.36
CA LEU A 198 4.23 -4.99 8.78
C LEU A 198 4.46 -5.11 10.29
N CYS A 199 3.68 -5.89 11.04
CA CYS A 199 3.69 -5.90 12.50
C CYS A 199 5.03 -6.26 13.13
N ASP A 200 5.91 -6.97 12.41
CA ASP A 200 7.27 -7.30 12.89
C ASP A 200 8.26 -6.15 12.76
N THR A 201 7.95 -5.13 11.96
CA THR A 201 8.77 -3.93 11.75
C THR A 201 8.56 -2.89 12.86
N THR A 202 9.55 -2.03 13.07
CA THR A 202 9.44 -0.91 14.03
C THR A 202 8.24 -0.01 13.74
N ILE A 203 7.98 0.30 12.47
CA ILE A 203 6.84 1.13 12.03
C ILE A 203 5.52 0.41 12.30
N GLY A 204 5.43 -0.89 11.99
CA GLY A 204 4.24 -1.69 12.25
C GLY A 204 3.94 -1.82 13.74
N LYS A 205 4.96 -2.07 14.58
CA LYS A 205 4.80 -2.11 16.04
C LYS A 205 4.29 -0.78 16.61
N GLN A 206 4.89 0.33 16.19
CA GLN A 206 4.46 1.67 16.61
C GLN A 206 3.02 1.97 16.16
N GLY A 207 2.69 1.65 14.90
CA GLY A 207 1.34 1.86 14.40
C GLY A 207 0.30 0.95 15.07
N MET A 208 0.62 -0.32 15.31
CA MET A 208 -0.27 -1.25 16.02
C MET A 208 -0.49 -0.81 17.47
N ALA A 209 0.55 -0.30 18.15
CA ALA A 209 0.40 0.27 19.49
C ALA A 209 -0.57 1.47 19.50
N LEU A 210 -0.51 2.34 18.49
CA LEU A 210 -1.46 3.45 18.34
C LEU A 210 -2.90 2.96 18.09
N VAL A 211 -3.05 1.86 17.34
CA VAL A 211 -4.36 1.23 17.10
C VAL A 211 -4.93 0.63 18.37
N GLU A 212 -4.13 -0.14 19.13
CA GLU A 212 -4.57 -0.81 20.36
C GLU A 212 -4.94 0.17 21.47
N GLN A 213 -4.18 1.26 21.59
CA GLN A 213 -4.41 2.29 22.61
C GLN A 213 -5.68 3.12 22.36
N ASP A 214 -6.19 3.17 21.13
CA ASP A 214 -7.32 4.01 20.75
C ASP A 214 -8.62 3.23 20.62
N THR A 215 -9.69 3.72 21.24
CA THR A 215 -11.00 3.04 21.25
C THR A 215 -11.59 2.90 19.85
N VAL A 216 -11.48 3.93 19.00
CA VAL A 216 -12.06 3.94 17.65
C VAL A 216 -11.23 3.10 16.69
N LEU A 217 -9.91 3.26 16.71
CA LEU A 217 -9.03 2.50 15.83
C LEU A 217 -9.09 1.01 16.17
N ASN A 218 -9.04 0.65 17.46
CA ASN A 218 -9.16 -0.73 17.91
C ASN A 218 -10.52 -1.33 17.50
N PHE A 219 -11.62 -0.58 17.66
CA PHE A 219 -12.93 -1.03 17.18
C PHE A 219 -12.94 -1.27 15.66
N LEU A 220 -12.44 -0.33 14.86
CA LEU A 220 -12.40 -0.45 13.41
C LEU A 220 -11.50 -1.61 12.96
N TYR A 221 -10.37 -1.82 13.64
CA TYR A 221 -9.45 -2.94 13.40
C TYR A 221 -10.13 -4.29 13.71
N ASN A 222 -10.81 -4.41 14.85
CA ASN A 222 -11.53 -5.63 15.24
C ASN A 222 -12.72 -5.95 14.32
N GLN A 223 -13.28 -4.96 13.62
CA GLN A 223 -14.32 -5.18 12.62
C GLN A 223 -13.75 -5.40 11.20
N ASN A 224 -12.44 -5.29 11.01
CA ASN A 224 -11.80 -5.37 9.71
C ASN A 224 -11.95 -6.75 9.07
N ILE A 225 -12.76 -6.81 8.01
CA ILE A 225 -13.02 -8.05 7.26
C ILE A 225 -11.75 -8.54 6.57
N PHE A 226 -10.92 -7.66 6.01
CA PHE A 226 -9.70 -8.07 5.31
C PHE A 226 -8.69 -8.70 6.26
N VAL A 227 -8.49 -8.12 7.45
CA VAL A 227 -7.63 -8.70 8.49
C VAL A 227 -8.20 -10.04 8.95
N LYS A 228 -9.52 -10.16 9.19
CA LYS A 228 -10.14 -11.43 9.58
C LYS A 228 -9.97 -12.52 8.52
N VAL A 229 -10.22 -12.19 7.25
CA VAL A 229 -10.03 -13.12 6.13
C VAL A 229 -8.56 -13.53 6.03
N PHE A 230 -7.64 -12.56 6.07
CA PHE A 230 -6.21 -12.82 6.09
C PHE A 230 -5.85 -13.78 7.24
N MET A 231 -6.22 -13.47 8.48
CA MET A 231 -5.94 -14.33 9.63
C MET A 231 -6.57 -15.73 9.50
N SER A 232 -7.78 -15.85 8.95
CA SER A 232 -8.42 -17.16 8.74
C SER A 232 -7.69 -18.04 7.71
N VAL A 233 -7.10 -17.43 6.68
CA VAL A 233 -6.32 -18.16 5.66
C VAL A 233 -4.99 -18.67 6.22
N PHE A 234 -4.32 -17.88 7.05
CA PHE A 234 -3.00 -18.23 7.59
C PHE A 234 -3.04 -19.02 8.90
N TYR A 235 -4.04 -18.79 9.76
CA TYR A 235 -4.14 -19.41 11.08
C TYR A 235 -5.26 -20.43 11.24
N GLY A 236 -6.03 -20.70 10.18
CA GLY A 236 -6.96 -21.83 10.09
C GLY A 236 -7.83 -22.05 11.33
N ASN A 237 -8.88 -21.25 11.49
CA ASN A 237 -10.04 -21.62 12.30
C ASN A 237 -11.27 -21.71 11.40
#